data_AF-A0A5E4WBC7-F1
#
_entry.id   AF-A0A5E4WBC7-F1
#
_cell.length_a   1.000
_cell.length_b   1.000
_cell.length_c   1.000
_cell.angle_alpha   90.00
_cell.angle_beta   90.00
_cell.angle_gamma   90.00
#
_symmetry.space_group_name_H-M   'P 1'
#
loop_
_entity.id
_entity.type
_entity.pdbx_description
1 polymer ?
#
loop_
_entity_poly.entity_id
_entity_poly.type
_entity_poly.pdbx_seq_one_letter_code
_entity_poly.pdbx_strand_id
1 'polypeptide(L)' 'MPYINCTYRGCAIEIRIEEWASFWDVVVAVTPGNVGEFTNPFGVRTLKFSKAEELATIERELINEVRLAIDRRLVDR' A
#
# COMPACT_ATOMS: atom_id res chain seq x y z
N MET A 1 13.47 8.14 -5.28
CA MET A 1 12.43 7.75 -4.30
C MET A 1 11.09 7.67 -5.04
N PRO A 2 10.67 6.46 -5.42
CA PRO A 2 9.34 6.22 -5.97
C PRO A 2 8.26 6.54 -4.93
N TYR A 3 7.23 7.25 -5.38
CA TYR A 3 6.04 7.55 -4.60
C TYR A 3 4.82 7.25 -5.46
N ILE A 4 3.96 6.37 -4.97
CA ILE A 4 2.71 6.00 -5.64
C ILE A 4 1.58 6.55 -4.79
N ASN A 5 0.74 7.39 -5.41
CA ASN A 5 -0.50 7.86 -4.84
C ASN A 5 -1.63 7.44 -5.78
N CYS A 6 -2.57 6.64 -5.27
CA CYS A 6 -3.76 6.29 -6.02
C CYS A 6 -4.97 6.16 -5.09
N THR A 7 -6.17 6.21 -5.67
CA THR A 7 -7.42 5.98 -4.93
C THR A 7 -8.03 4.67 -5.37
N TYR A 8 -8.51 3.87 -4.42
CA TYR A 8 -9.22 2.63 -4.68
C TYR A 8 -10.39 2.48 -3.71
N ARG A 9 -11.60 2.23 -4.24
CA ARG A 9 -12.84 2.07 -3.42
C ARG A 9 -13.05 3.21 -2.39
N GLY A 10 -12.74 4.44 -2.78
CA GLY A 10 -12.84 5.60 -1.89
C GLY A 10 -11.74 5.70 -0.82
N CYS A 11 -10.76 4.78 -0.80
CA CYS A 11 -9.58 4.85 0.04
C CYS A 11 -8.42 5.47 -0.73
N ALA A 12 -7.76 6.47 -0.14
CA ALA A 12 -6.48 6.97 -0.61
C ALA A 12 -5.37 5.99 -0.20
N ILE A 13 -4.54 5.59 -1.17
CA ILE A 13 -3.41 4.70 -1.00
C ILE A 13 -2.15 5.50 -1.30
N GLU A 14 -1.23 5.50 -0.35
CA GLU A 14 0.08 6.11 -0.46
C GLU A 14 1.15 5.04 -0.22
N ILE A 15 2.04 4.86 -1.18
CA ILE A 15 3.16 3.93 -1.09
C ILE A 15 4.44 4.73 -1.31
N ARG A 16 5.33 4.70 -0.32
CA ARG A 16 6.68 5.28 -0.39
C ARG A 16 7.68 4.15 -0.44
N ILE A 17 8.58 4.19 -1.41
CA ILE A 17 9.68 3.23 -1.53
C ILE A 17 10.99 3.99 -1.35
N GLU A 18 11.70 3.65 -0.28
CA GLU A 18 13.01 4.19 0.04
C GLU A 18 14.09 3.16 -0.26
N GLU A 19 15.14 3.63 -0.91
CA GLU A 19 16.27 2.81 -1.30
C GLU A 19 17.29 2.74 -0.17
N TRP A 20 17.61 1.52 0.26
CA TRP A 20 18.69 1.25 1.21
C TRP A 20 19.76 0.35 0.57
N ALA A 21 20.93 0.27 1.22
CA ALA A 21 22.11 -0.41 0.67
C ALA A 21 21.89 -1.90 0.32
N SER A 22 20.97 -2.58 0.99
CA SER A 22 20.72 -4.02 0.77
C SER A 22 19.25 -4.38 0.60
N PHE A 23 18.34 -3.42 0.72
CA PHE A 23 16.90 -3.66 0.65
C PHE A 23 16.14 -2.42 0.19
N TRP A 24 14.89 -2.62 -0.16
CA TRP A 24 13.91 -1.55 -0.33
C TRP A 24 13.09 -1.45 0.95
N ASP A 25 12.98 -0.25 1.51
CA ASP A 25 12.10 0.04 2.63
C ASP A 25 10.82 0.63 2.09
N VAL A 26 9.71 -0.07 2.30
CA VAL A 26 8.42 0.30 1.71
C VAL A 26 7.48 0.67 2.82
N VAL A 27 6.94 1.88 2.76
CA VAL A 27 5.91 2.37 3.67
C VAL A 27 4.60 2.49 2.90
N VAL A 28 3.60 1.72 3.30
CA VAL A 28 2.24 1.78 2.76
C VAL A 28 1.32 2.41 3.79
N ALA A 29 0.64 3.48 3.41
CA ALA A 29 -0.43 4.10 4.19
C ALA A 29 -1.73 4.06 3.37
N VAL A 30 -2.82 3.62 4.01
CA VAL A 30 -4.15 3.63 3.38
C VAL A 30 -5.11 4.40 4.27
N THR A 31 -5.58 5.52 3.74
CA THR A 31 -6.46 6.47 4.42
C THR A 31 -7.85 6.36 3.81
N PRO A 32 -8.87 5.91 4.56
CA PRO A 32 -10.21 5.91 4.05
C PRO A 32 -10.70 7.34 3.79
N GLY A 33 -11.33 7.57 2.63
CA GLY A 33 -12.03 8.82 2.36
C GLY A 33 -13.31 8.91 3.21
N ASN A 34 -13.72 10.14 3.53
CA ASN A 34 -14.84 10.52 4.42
C ASN A 34 -16.24 9.92 4.09
N VAL A 35 -16.36 8.99 3.15
CA VAL A 35 -17.62 8.35 2.78
C VAL A 35 -17.85 7.10 3.62
N GLY A 36 -18.21 7.28 4.90
CA GLY A 36 -19.07 6.39 5.71
C GLY A 36 -18.79 4.88 5.87
N GLU A 37 -17.82 4.28 5.17
CA GLU A 37 -17.63 2.82 5.11
C GLU A 37 -16.43 2.31 5.90
N PHE A 38 -15.49 3.20 6.25
CA PHE A 38 -14.27 2.84 6.98
C PHE A 38 -14.07 3.79 8.15
N THR A 39 -14.44 3.34 9.35
CA THR A 39 -14.23 4.09 10.60
C THR A 39 -12.84 3.89 11.20
N ASN A 40 -12.08 2.89 10.73
CA ASN A 40 -10.71 2.63 11.17
C ASN A 40 -9.70 2.83 10.04
N PRO A 41 -8.59 3.57 10.27
CA PRO A 41 -7.49 3.61 9.31
C PRO A 41 -6.91 2.21 9.11
N PHE A 42 -6.49 1.91 7.88
CA PHE A 42 -5.92 0.60 7.55
C PHE A 42 -4.57 0.35 8.23
N GLY A 43 -3.96 1.40 8.79
CA GLY A 43 -2.65 1.38 9.45
C GLY A 43 -1.50 1.60 8.46
N VAL A 44 -0.34 1.96 8.99
CA VAL A 44 0.91 2.03 8.22
C VAL A 44 1.58 0.66 8.28
N ARG A 45 1.95 0.09 7.13
CA ARG A 45 2.76 -1.12 7.06
C ARG A 45 4.12 -0.81 6.46
N THR A 46 5.16 -1.28 7.13
CA THR A 46 6.53 -1.26 6.62
C THR A 46 6.92 -2.64 6.15
N LEU A 47 7.37 -2.75 4.89
CA LEU A 47 7.82 -3.99 4.26
C LEU A 47 9.27 -3.81 3.81
N LYS A 48 10.06 -4.88 3.92
CA LYS A 48 11.46 -4.90 3.46
C LYS A 48 11.60 -5.92 2.35
N PHE A 49 12.00 -5.45 1.17
CA PHE A 49 12.22 -6.31 0.00
C PHE A 49 13.71 -6.39 -0.32
N SER A 50 14.14 -7.56 -0.83
CA SER A 50 15.51 -7.73 -1.29
C SER A 50 15.76 -6.88 -2.53
N LYS A 51 17.00 -6.42 -2.71
CA LYS A 51 17.45 -5.78 -3.96
C LYS A 51 17.48 -6.73 -5.16
N ALA A 52 17.35 -8.04 -4.93
CA ALA A 52 17.20 -9.02 -6.01
C ALA A 52 15.87 -8.90 -6.76
N GLU A 53 14.86 -8.27 -6.16
CA GLU A 53 13.57 -8.02 -6.79
C GLU A 53 13.59 -6.69 -7.57
N GLU A 54 13.06 -6.73 -8.79
CA GLU A 54 12.91 -5.52 -9.60
C GLU A 54 11.87 -4.59 -8.97
N LEU A 55 12.19 -3.29 -8.92
CA LEU A 55 11.32 -2.27 -8.35
C LEU A 55 9.91 -2.30 -8.97
N ALA A 56 9.81 -2.49 -10.29
CA ALA A 56 8.53 -2.57 -10.99
C ALA A 56 7.66 -3.76 -10.52
N THR A 57 8.29 -4.88 -10.15
CA THR A 57 7.59 -6.03 -9.56
C THR A 57 7.08 -5.67 -8.17
N ILE A 58 7.92 -5.06 -7.33
CA ILE A 58 7.56 -4.64 -5.97
C ILE A 58 6.36 -3.68 -6.03
N GLU A 59 6.39 -2.68 -6.91
CA GLU A 59 5.29 -1.71 -7.08
C GLU A 59 3.98 -2.39 -7.48
N ARG A 60 4.00 -3.32 -8.45
CA ARG A 60 2.81 -4.01 -8.94
C ARG A 60 2.18 -4.90 -7.88
N GLU A 61 2.99 -5.70 -7.19
CA GLU A 61 2.51 -6.61 -6.16
C GLU A 61 1.97 -5.84 -4.94
N LEU A 62 2.63 -4.75 -4.54
CA LEU A 62 2.14 -3.89 -3.46
C LEU A 62 0.76 -3.30 -3.75
N ILE A 63 0.55 -2.79 -4.97
CA ILE A 63 -0.77 -2.26 -5.37
C ILE A 63 -1.83 -3.35 -5.31
N ASN A 64 -1.53 -4.56 -5.79
CA ASN A 64 -2.48 -5.68 -5.78
C ASN A 64 -2.82 -6.12 -4.36
N GLU A 65 -1.83 -6.31 -3.49
CA GLU A 65 -2.04 -6.70 -2.09
C GLU A 65 -2.85 -5.66 -1.32
N VAL A 66 -2.57 -4.37 -1.52
CA VAL A 66 -3.35 -3.30 -0.89
C VAL A 66 -4.80 -3.31 -1.34
N ARG A 67 -5.05 -3.49 -2.64
CA ARG A 67 -6.42 -3.59 -3.18
C ARG A 67 -7.16 -4.80 -2.61
N LEU A 68 -6.51 -5.97 -2.57
CA LEU A 68 -7.09 -7.18 -1.97
C LEU A 68 -7.40 -6.99 -0.47
N ALA A 69 -6.54 -6.28 0.27
CA ALA A 69 -6.79 -5.97 1.67
C ALA A 69 -7.99 -5.02 1.86
N ILE A 70 -8.17 -4.05 0.96
CA ILE A 70 -9.35 -3.17 0.92
C ILE A 70 -10.60 -3.99 0.60
N ASP A 71 -10.57 -4.83 -0.44
CA ASP A 71 -11.71 -5.65 -0.84
C ASP A 71 -12.13 -6.66 0.24
N ARG A 72 -11.17 -7.33 0.90
CA ARG A 72 -11.46 -8.25 2.02
C ARG A 72 -12.22 -7.57 3.16
N ARG A 73 -11.84 -6.34 3.49
CA ARG A 73 -12.52 -5.54 4.52
C ARG A 73 -13.91 -5.06 4.10
N LEU A 74 -14.17 -4.90 2.80
CA LEU A 74 -15.52 -4.57 2.30
C LEU A 74 -16.47 -5.77 2.35
N VAL A 75 -15.95 -7.00 2.21
CA VAL A 75 -16.75 -8.24 2.21
C VAL A 75 -17.13 -8.69 3.63
N ASP A 76 -16.38 -8.30 4.66
CA ASP A 76 -16.68 -8.61 6.07
C ASP A 76 -17.84 -7.76 6.68
N ARG A 77 -18.70 -7.15 5.84
CA ARG A 77 -19.79 -6.27 6.27
C ARG A 77 -21.18 -6.83 6.03
#